data_AF-A0A918BA21-F1
#
_entry.id   AF-A0A918BA21-F1
#
_cell.length_a   1.000
_cell.length_b   1.000
_cell.length_c   1.000
_cell.angle_alpha   90.00
_cell.angle_beta   90.00
_cell.angle_gamma   90.00
#
_symmetry.space_group_name_H-M   'P 1'
#
loop_
_entity.id
_entity.type
_entity.pdbx_description
1 polymer ?
#
loop_
_entity_poly.entity_id
_entity_poly.type
_entity_poly.pdbx_seq_one_letter_code
_entity_poly.pdbx_strand_id
1 'polypeptide(L)'
;MRFRHRVAAGIASLALPLAGLVGLAAPAHAATEATATYTKTQDWGSGFEGKWTVKNTGTTSISSWTVQWDFPSGTSVTSAWDADVTGSGNRWTAKNKSWNGTLAPGASISFGFNGSGSGSPANCTLNGGSCDGGPSVPGDTPPSAPGTPTASNVTDTSVKLSWSAATDDKGVKNYDVLRGGTKVATVTTTSYTDTGLKAGTDYSYTVQARDTADQTGPVSGAAKVRTTGGGGTDPDPEPGEKINLGYFTEWGVYGRNYHVKNLVTSGTASKITHINYGFGNVKNGQCVMDDSFAAVEKAYTADQSVSGVADTWDQPVRGNFNQLRQLKAKYPHIKVLYSFGGWTYSGGFGEAAKNAAAFAKSCKALVEDPRWADVFDGIDMDWEYPNACGLSCDSSGPDAFRVLMQALRAEFGDDYLVTAAITADGSAGGKLDAADYGGAARYLDWYNVMTYDYFGAFNAAGPTAPHSPLTSYPGIPTAGFTSADAIAKLKAKGVPAAKLLLGIGFYGRGWTGVTQSAPGGTATGAAPGTYEPGIEDYKVLKNSCPATGTIAGTAYAHCGNQWWSYDTPATIGAKMDWANEQGLGGAFSWEFSGDTANGELVTAMSNGLK
;
A
#
# COMPACT_ATOMS: atom_id res chain seq x y z
N MET A 1 51.51 9.48 -95.51
CA MET A 1 50.75 10.58 -96.14
C MET A 1 49.32 10.11 -96.45
N ARG A 2 48.36 11.04 -96.57
CA ARG A 2 46.96 10.85 -97.02
C ARG A 2 45.99 10.01 -96.15
N PHE A 3 45.08 10.73 -95.47
CA PHE A 3 43.61 10.57 -95.48
C PHE A 3 42.87 9.35 -94.85
N ARG A 4 41.65 9.66 -94.34
CA ARG A 4 40.53 8.78 -93.86
C ARG A 4 40.71 8.18 -92.44
N HIS A 5 39.66 8.00 -91.60
CA HIS A 5 38.25 8.46 -91.60
C HIS A 5 37.55 8.20 -90.22
N ARG A 6 36.54 9.04 -89.87
CA ARG A 6 35.39 8.80 -88.93
C ARG A 6 35.72 8.63 -87.42
N VAL A 7 35.08 9.30 -86.43
CA VAL A 7 33.64 9.55 -86.05
C VAL A 7 33.02 8.36 -85.31
N ALA A 8 32.45 8.43 -84.09
CA ALA A 8 32.34 9.46 -83.01
C ALA A 8 31.96 8.73 -81.67
N ALA A 9 31.38 9.24 -80.55
CA ALA A 9 30.71 10.50 -80.13
C ALA A 9 30.61 10.61 -78.57
N GLY A 10 29.98 11.68 -78.03
CA GLY A 10 29.64 11.88 -76.59
C GLY A 10 30.40 13.06 -75.93
N ILE A 11 29.88 14.30 -75.80
CA ILE A 11 28.70 14.85 -75.08
C ILE A 11 28.87 14.85 -73.55
N ALA A 12 28.71 15.94 -72.78
CA ALA A 12 28.80 17.40 -73.06
C ALA A 12 28.75 18.17 -71.72
N SER A 13 29.38 19.36 -71.63
CA SER A 13 29.08 20.41 -70.64
C SER A 13 29.62 21.75 -71.13
N LEU A 14 28.80 22.81 -71.13
CA LEU A 14 29.22 24.19 -71.45
C LEU A 14 29.65 24.94 -70.19
N ALA A 15 30.40 26.04 -70.37
CA ALA A 15 30.81 26.93 -69.29
C ALA A 15 30.90 28.40 -69.77
N LEU A 16 30.90 29.33 -68.80
CA LEU A 16 31.23 30.77 -68.90
C LEU A 16 30.16 31.69 -69.56
N PRO A 17 30.15 33.01 -69.25
CA PRO A 17 30.35 33.60 -67.91
C PRO A 17 29.52 34.89 -67.59
N LEU A 18 29.65 35.36 -66.34
CA LEU A 18 29.54 36.76 -65.85
C LEU A 18 28.21 37.54 -66.00
N ALA A 19 27.57 37.83 -64.85
CA ALA A 19 27.12 39.18 -64.45
C ALA A 19 26.72 39.25 -62.97
N GLY A 20 27.05 40.36 -62.30
CA GLY A 20 26.34 40.94 -61.14
C GLY A 20 26.07 40.06 -59.89
N LEU A 21 26.96 40.11 -58.90
CA LEU A 21 26.67 39.69 -57.52
C LEU A 21 26.83 40.88 -56.55
N VAL A 22 25.76 41.65 -56.38
CA VAL A 22 25.62 42.58 -55.26
C VAL A 22 25.25 41.75 -54.02
N GLY A 23 26.02 41.92 -52.94
CA GLY A 23 25.77 41.22 -51.67
C GLY A 23 24.51 41.72 -50.97
N LEU A 24 23.34 41.21 -51.37
CA LEU A 24 22.13 41.25 -50.55
C LEU A 24 22.31 40.32 -49.36
N ALA A 25 22.94 40.83 -48.30
CA ALA A 25 22.89 40.19 -47.00
C ALA A 25 21.42 40.16 -46.54
N ALA A 26 20.87 38.95 -46.39
CA ALA A 26 19.60 38.77 -45.71
C ALA A 26 19.73 39.30 -44.26
N PRO A 27 18.69 39.92 -43.67
CA PRO A 27 18.72 40.32 -42.27
C PRO A 27 19.04 39.11 -41.38
N ALA A 28 20.00 39.26 -40.47
CA ALA A 28 20.49 38.14 -39.67
C ALA A 28 19.40 37.56 -38.75
N HIS A 29 19.34 36.23 -38.68
CA HIS A 29 18.54 35.52 -37.68
C HIS A 29 19.08 35.79 -36.26
N ALA A 30 18.36 36.56 -35.45
CA ALA A 30 18.69 36.83 -34.05
C ALA A 30 17.42 37.20 -33.23
N ALA A 31 16.50 36.24 -33.06
CA ALA A 31 15.22 36.44 -32.36
C ALA A 31 14.83 35.25 -31.46
N THR A 32 15.82 34.50 -30.96
CA THR A 32 15.65 33.28 -30.13
C THR A 32 16.32 33.40 -28.75
N GLU A 33 16.72 34.63 -28.37
CA GLU A 33 17.70 34.87 -27.30
C GLU A 33 17.35 36.09 -26.42
N ALA A 34 16.09 36.56 -26.41
CA ALA A 34 15.64 37.62 -25.51
C ALA A 34 14.18 37.42 -25.10
N THR A 35 13.81 37.94 -23.92
CA THR A 35 12.45 37.87 -23.35
C THR A 35 11.94 39.26 -22.93
N ALA A 36 10.63 39.42 -22.85
CA ALA A 36 9.94 40.62 -22.36
C ALA A 36 8.80 40.22 -21.42
N THR A 37 8.91 40.57 -20.13
CA THR A 37 7.94 40.20 -19.10
C THR A 37 7.08 41.38 -18.66
N TYR A 38 5.77 41.18 -18.49
CA TYR A 38 4.85 42.21 -18.02
C TYR A 38 4.64 42.16 -16.50
N THR A 39 4.36 43.31 -15.90
CA THR A 39 3.82 43.41 -14.55
C THR A 39 2.90 44.63 -14.48
N LYS A 40 1.66 44.45 -14.00
CA LYS A 40 0.83 45.56 -13.54
C LYS A 40 1.35 45.99 -12.17
N THR A 41 1.98 47.16 -12.07
CA THR A 41 2.68 47.64 -10.87
C THR A 41 1.76 48.36 -9.89
N GLN A 42 0.70 49.00 -10.40
CA GLN A 42 -0.38 49.60 -9.60
C GLN A 42 -1.72 49.41 -10.32
N ASP A 43 -2.83 49.33 -9.60
CA ASP A 43 -4.19 49.30 -10.17
C ASP A 43 -5.11 50.17 -9.30
N TRP A 44 -5.91 51.04 -9.93
CA TRP A 44 -6.90 51.89 -9.27
C TRP A 44 -8.29 51.78 -9.90
N GLY A 45 -8.57 50.66 -10.58
CA GLY A 45 -9.87 50.25 -11.10
C GLY A 45 -10.30 50.94 -12.40
N SER A 46 -10.13 52.26 -12.50
CA SER A 46 -10.37 53.02 -13.74
C SER A 46 -9.13 53.10 -14.66
N GLY A 47 -7.96 52.79 -14.10
CA GLY A 47 -6.67 52.71 -14.79
C GLY A 47 -5.63 51.99 -13.94
N PHE A 48 -4.42 51.88 -14.48
CA PHE A 48 -3.34 51.10 -13.89
C PHE A 48 -1.97 51.62 -14.32
N GLU A 49 -0.93 51.24 -13.57
CA GLU A 49 0.47 51.35 -13.97
C GLU A 49 0.92 49.98 -14.52
N GLY A 50 1.49 49.97 -15.72
CA GLY A 50 2.00 48.79 -16.40
C GLY A 50 3.49 48.93 -16.69
N LYS A 51 4.26 47.87 -16.44
CA LYS A 51 5.70 47.81 -16.67
C LYS A 51 6.05 46.59 -17.52
N TRP A 52 6.87 46.79 -18.54
CA TRP A 52 7.53 45.72 -19.27
C TRP A 52 9.01 45.67 -18.88
N THR A 53 9.59 44.47 -18.81
CA THR A 53 11.04 44.27 -18.58
C THR A 53 11.60 43.38 -19.69
N VAL A 54 12.41 43.98 -20.55
CA VAL A 54 13.13 43.29 -21.63
C VAL A 54 14.46 42.79 -21.11
N LYS A 55 14.77 41.51 -21.31
CA LYS A 55 16.03 40.87 -20.91
C LYS A 55 16.66 40.16 -22.10
N ASN A 56 17.96 40.38 -22.29
CA ASN A 56 18.76 39.52 -23.16
C ASN A 56 19.08 38.23 -22.39
N THR A 57 18.56 37.10 -22.86
CA THR A 57 18.80 35.76 -22.29
C THR A 57 19.85 34.97 -23.09
N GLY A 58 20.44 35.60 -24.10
CA GLY A 58 21.35 35.01 -25.07
C GLY A 58 22.82 35.08 -24.71
N THR A 59 23.62 34.72 -25.71
CA THR A 59 25.09 34.71 -25.70
C THR A 59 25.71 35.90 -26.43
N THR A 60 24.91 36.63 -27.20
CA THR A 60 25.33 37.81 -27.98
C THR A 60 24.58 39.07 -27.56
N SER A 61 25.17 40.26 -27.75
CA SER A 61 24.51 41.53 -27.41
C SER A 61 23.45 41.89 -28.45
N ILE A 62 22.20 42.11 -28.04
CA ILE A 62 21.17 42.72 -28.90
C ILE A 62 21.38 44.23 -28.95
N SER A 63 21.13 44.85 -30.11
CA SER A 63 21.38 46.29 -30.37
C SER A 63 20.14 47.17 -30.29
N SER A 64 18.94 46.58 -30.35
CA SER A 64 17.65 47.27 -30.28
C SER A 64 16.56 46.30 -29.81
N TRP A 65 15.46 46.86 -29.29
CA TRP A 65 14.28 46.10 -28.92
C TRP A 65 12.98 46.82 -29.27
N THR A 66 11.99 46.04 -29.72
CA THR A 66 10.61 46.45 -29.97
C THR A 66 9.68 45.43 -29.32
N VAL A 67 8.92 45.84 -28.31
CA VAL A 67 7.87 45.02 -27.68
C VAL A 67 6.53 45.44 -28.26
N GLN A 68 5.68 44.50 -28.65
CA GLN A 68 4.33 44.77 -29.15
C GLN A 68 3.34 43.84 -28.47
N TRP A 69 2.14 44.33 -28.14
CA TRP A 69 1.11 43.54 -27.45
C TRP A 69 -0.29 44.04 -27.82
N ASP A 70 -1.31 43.23 -27.56
CA ASP A 70 -2.71 43.59 -27.72
C ASP A 70 -3.35 43.92 -26.37
N PHE A 71 -4.28 44.86 -26.35
CA PHE A 71 -5.23 45.04 -25.24
C PHE A 71 -6.66 44.70 -25.70
N PRO A 72 -7.54 44.23 -24.80
CA PRO A 72 -8.96 44.10 -25.12
C PRO A 72 -9.62 45.48 -25.33
N SER A 73 -10.77 45.51 -25.98
CA SER A 73 -11.51 46.75 -26.21
C SER A 73 -11.85 47.46 -24.88
N GLY A 74 -11.78 48.79 -24.88
CA GLY A 74 -11.92 49.61 -23.67
C GLY A 74 -10.68 49.68 -22.77
N THR A 75 -9.55 49.07 -23.17
CA THR A 75 -8.26 49.20 -22.47
C THR A 75 -7.22 49.87 -23.39
N SER A 76 -6.47 50.85 -22.88
CA SER A 76 -5.52 51.66 -23.67
C SER A 76 -4.35 52.19 -22.85
N VAL A 77 -3.25 52.57 -23.50
CA VAL A 77 -2.14 53.34 -22.88
C VAL A 77 -2.45 54.84 -22.97
N THR A 78 -2.21 55.58 -21.88
CA THR A 78 -2.46 57.03 -21.80
C THR A 78 -1.18 57.86 -21.73
N SER A 79 -0.11 57.34 -21.14
CA SER A 79 1.23 57.97 -21.08
C SER A 79 2.31 56.93 -20.85
N ALA A 80 3.52 57.09 -21.42
CA ALA A 80 4.63 56.15 -21.24
C ALA A 80 5.99 56.84 -21.03
N TRP A 81 6.94 56.12 -20.44
CA TRP A 81 8.32 56.53 -20.20
C TRP A 81 9.30 55.41 -20.57
N ASP A 82 10.58 55.77 -20.77
CA ASP A 82 11.71 54.91 -21.16
C ASP A 82 11.57 54.10 -22.48
N ALA A 83 10.43 54.19 -23.14
CA ALA A 83 10.19 53.70 -24.50
C ALA A 83 9.42 54.74 -25.35
N ASP A 84 9.49 54.60 -26.67
CA ASP A 84 8.54 55.25 -27.59
C ASP A 84 7.36 54.31 -27.82
N VAL A 85 6.22 54.63 -27.19
CA VAL A 85 5.01 53.79 -27.19
C VAL A 85 3.93 54.41 -28.09
N THR A 86 3.42 53.62 -29.04
CA THR A 86 2.32 53.99 -29.94
C THR A 86 1.28 52.87 -30.01
N GLY A 87 0.05 53.22 -30.41
CA GLY A 87 -1.07 52.28 -30.53
C GLY A 87 -1.84 52.46 -31.84
N SER A 88 -2.42 51.37 -32.34
CA SER A 88 -3.29 51.34 -33.51
C SER A 88 -4.41 50.32 -33.28
N GLY A 89 -5.63 50.83 -33.05
CA GLY A 89 -6.72 50.01 -32.53
C GLY A 89 -6.33 49.35 -31.20
N ASN A 90 -6.39 48.02 -31.16
CA ASN A 90 -6.02 47.23 -29.99
C ASN A 90 -4.51 46.91 -29.90
N ARG A 91 -3.73 47.08 -30.98
CA ARG A 91 -2.29 46.75 -31.02
C ARG A 91 -1.46 47.92 -30.50
N TRP A 92 -0.60 47.65 -29.53
CA TRP A 92 0.38 48.58 -28.98
C TRP A 92 1.81 48.16 -29.35
N THR A 93 2.72 49.13 -29.40
CA THR A 93 4.12 48.95 -29.80
C THR A 93 5.00 49.92 -29.04
N ALA A 94 5.97 49.39 -28.30
CA ALA A 94 6.99 50.13 -27.58
C ALA A 94 8.37 49.86 -28.22
N LYS A 95 9.11 50.92 -28.54
CA LYS A 95 10.48 50.85 -29.06
C LYS A 95 11.48 51.44 -28.08
N ASN A 96 12.70 50.91 -28.09
CA ASN A 96 13.79 51.45 -27.30
C ASN A 96 14.08 52.93 -27.62
N LYS A 97 14.50 53.68 -26.60
CA LYS A 97 15.12 55.00 -26.76
C LYS A 97 16.55 54.83 -27.30
N SER A 98 17.14 55.92 -27.78
CA SER A 98 18.52 55.97 -28.28
C SER A 98 19.58 55.52 -27.26
N TRP A 99 19.27 55.58 -25.96
CA TRP A 99 20.19 55.27 -24.86
C TRP A 99 19.99 53.90 -24.22
N ASN A 100 18.94 53.13 -24.57
CA ASN A 100 18.64 51.83 -23.93
C ASN A 100 18.37 50.66 -24.89
N GLY A 101 18.64 50.81 -26.20
CA GLY A 101 18.45 49.72 -27.17
C GLY A 101 19.43 48.55 -27.03
N THR A 102 20.68 48.83 -26.66
CA THR A 102 21.74 47.80 -26.58
C THR A 102 21.75 47.10 -25.23
N LEU A 103 21.55 45.78 -25.22
CA LEU A 103 21.63 44.93 -24.03
C LEU A 103 22.67 43.82 -24.24
N ALA A 104 23.68 43.78 -23.37
CA ALA A 104 24.65 42.69 -23.30
C ALA A 104 24.00 41.37 -22.81
N PRO A 105 24.63 40.20 -23.04
CA PRO A 105 24.19 38.91 -22.48
C PRO A 105 23.81 39.00 -20.99
N GLY A 106 22.62 38.52 -20.64
CA GLY A 106 22.08 38.55 -19.27
C GLY A 106 21.52 39.90 -18.81
N ALA A 107 21.81 41.01 -19.50
CA ALA A 107 21.36 42.35 -19.12
C ALA A 107 19.86 42.57 -19.39
N SER A 108 19.26 43.53 -18.69
CA SER A 108 17.84 43.86 -18.80
C SER A 108 17.56 45.35 -18.60
N ILE A 109 16.43 45.80 -19.14
CA ILE A 109 15.88 47.15 -19.00
C ILE A 109 14.37 47.04 -18.78
N SER A 110 13.79 47.98 -18.04
CA SER A 110 12.33 48.13 -17.96
C SER A 110 11.88 49.43 -18.64
N PHE A 111 10.66 49.44 -19.14
CA PHE A 111 9.92 50.65 -19.50
C PHE A 111 8.51 50.59 -18.90
N GLY A 112 7.90 51.74 -18.65
CA GLY A 112 6.63 51.83 -17.95
C GLY A 112 5.61 52.73 -18.63
N PHE A 113 4.34 52.55 -18.29
CA PHE A 113 3.23 53.31 -18.81
C PHE A 113 2.04 53.33 -17.85
N ASN A 114 1.21 54.37 -17.95
CA ASN A 114 -0.13 54.40 -17.36
C ASN A 114 -1.15 53.97 -18.41
N GLY A 115 -2.10 53.15 -18.01
CA GLY A 115 -3.22 52.68 -18.83
C GLY A 115 -4.58 53.09 -18.25
N SER A 116 -5.60 53.03 -19.12
CA SER A 116 -7.01 53.14 -18.73
C SER A 116 -7.75 51.84 -19.07
N GLY A 117 -8.82 51.55 -18.34
CA GLY A 117 -9.52 50.27 -18.42
C GLY A 117 -8.83 49.18 -17.58
N SER A 118 -9.42 47.98 -17.54
CA SER A 118 -9.03 46.90 -16.62
C SER A 118 -8.22 45.76 -17.27
N GLY A 119 -8.11 45.73 -18.60
CA GLY A 119 -7.55 44.62 -19.36
C GLY A 119 -6.05 44.35 -19.13
N SER A 120 -5.67 43.08 -19.30
CA SER A 120 -4.27 42.64 -19.33
C SER A 120 -3.76 42.58 -20.79
N PRO A 121 -2.44 42.71 -21.01
CA PRO A 121 -1.86 42.59 -22.34
C PRO A 121 -1.84 41.12 -22.81
N ALA A 122 -2.06 40.91 -24.10
CA ALA A 122 -2.01 39.61 -24.78
C ALA A 122 -1.11 39.68 -26.03
N ASN A 123 -0.91 38.55 -26.69
CA ASN A 123 -0.27 38.46 -28.02
C ASN A 123 1.08 39.18 -28.12
N CYS A 124 1.91 39.03 -27.09
CA CYS A 124 3.15 39.77 -26.96
C CYS A 124 4.22 39.25 -27.94
N THR A 125 4.83 40.18 -28.69
CA THR A 125 6.01 39.88 -29.53
C THR A 125 7.18 40.82 -29.23
N LEU A 126 8.38 40.24 -29.06
CA LEU A 126 9.65 40.96 -28.90
C LEU A 126 10.48 40.79 -30.17
N ASN A 127 10.81 41.89 -30.85
CA ASN A 127 11.53 41.91 -32.13
C ASN A 127 10.90 41.01 -33.22
N GLY A 128 9.60 40.71 -33.10
CA GLY A 128 8.85 39.83 -34.01
C GLY A 128 8.81 38.35 -33.60
N GLY A 129 9.62 37.91 -32.63
CA GLY A 129 9.47 36.61 -31.95
C GLY A 129 8.51 36.70 -30.77
N SER A 130 8.25 35.58 -30.07
CA SER A 130 7.45 35.61 -28.82
C SER A 130 8.18 36.37 -27.71
N CYS A 131 7.43 37.03 -26.82
CA CYS A 131 8.02 37.68 -25.65
C CYS A 131 8.62 36.70 -24.63
N ASP A 132 8.29 35.42 -24.67
CA ASP A 132 8.90 34.40 -23.79
C ASP A 132 10.19 33.79 -24.36
N GLY A 133 10.69 34.29 -25.50
CA GLY A 133 11.97 33.91 -26.12
C GLY A 133 11.95 32.57 -26.89
N GLY A 134 10.91 31.76 -26.71
CA GLY A 134 10.63 30.58 -27.51
C GLY A 134 9.91 30.88 -28.84
N PRO A 135 9.79 29.89 -29.75
CA PRO A 135 9.04 30.02 -31.01
C PRO A 135 7.51 29.80 -30.84
N SER A 136 6.99 29.91 -29.62
CA SER A 136 5.60 29.59 -29.27
C SER A 136 4.59 30.68 -29.70
N VAL A 137 3.33 30.25 -29.88
CA VAL A 137 2.29 31.01 -30.58
C VAL A 137 1.34 31.69 -29.57
N PRO A 138 0.90 32.94 -29.82
CA PRO A 138 -0.15 33.57 -29.02
C PRO A 138 -1.43 32.73 -28.93
N GLY A 139 -1.94 32.55 -27.71
CA GLY A 139 -3.13 31.73 -27.44
C GLY A 139 -2.82 30.29 -27.01
N ASP A 140 -1.75 30.10 -26.24
CA ASP A 140 -1.40 28.88 -25.50
C ASP A 140 -1.80 29.06 -24.01
N THR A 141 -2.11 27.97 -23.29
CA THR A 141 -2.47 28.04 -21.85
C THR A 141 -1.67 27.04 -21.01
N PRO A 142 -1.12 27.43 -19.83
CA PRO A 142 -0.27 26.54 -19.05
C PRO A 142 -0.97 25.24 -18.62
N PRO A 143 -0.23 24.12 -18.52
CA PRO A 143 -0.83 22.80 -18.34
C PRO A 143 -1.51 22.64 -16.99
N SER A 144 -2.44 21.69 -16.92
CA SER A 144 -3.04 21.30 -15.64
C SER A 144 -2.03 20.61 -14.72
N ALA A 145 -2.39 20.48 -13.44
CA ALA A 145 -1.58 19.70 -12.51
C ALA A 145 -1.56 18.21 -12.93
N PRO A 146 -0.39 17.54 -12.93
CA PRO A 146 -0.34 16.08 -13.08
C PRO A 146 -1.11 15.37 -11.97
N GLY A 147 -1.39 14.08 -12.15
CA GLY A 147 -1.90 13.25 -11.07
C GLY A 147 -0.94 13.19 -9.87
N THR A 148 -1.48 13.04 -8.66
CA THR A 148 -0.70 12.66 -7.47
C THR A 148 0.12 11.41 -7.80
N PRO A 149 1.46 11.42 -7.63
CA PRO A 149 2.28 10.26 -8.00
C PRO A 149 1.99 9.05 -7.11
N THR A 150 2.06 7.86 -7.68
CA THR A 150 2.09 6.60 -6.95
C THR A 150 3.52 6.08 -6.87
N ALA A 151 3.95 5.70 -5.66
CA ALA A 151 5.23 5.03 -5.44
C ALA A 151 5.11 3.52 -5.70
N SER A 152 6.17 2.93 -6.22
CA SER A 152 6.30 1.51 -6.56
C SER A 152 7.78 1.12 -6.59
N ASN A 153 8.08 -0.18 -6.57
CA ASN A 153 9.45 -0.73 -6.61
C ASN A 153 10.40 -0.01 -5.62
N VAL A 154 9.95 0.18 -4.38
CA VAL A 154 10.71 0.90 -3.36
C VAL A 154 11.83 -0.01 -2.84
N THR A 155 13.06 0.47 -2.87
CA THR A 155 14.21 -0.20 -2.26
C THR A 155 14.77 0.64 -1.12
N ASP A 156 15.91 0.22 -0.57
CA ASP A 156 16.75 0.98 0.34
C ASP A 156 17.31 2.27 -0.28
N THR A 157 17.44 2.29 -1.60
CA THR A 157 18.21 3.27 -2.37
C THR A 157 17.46 3.87 -3.55
N SER A 158 16.20 3.47 -3.79
CA SER A 158 15.41 3.94 -4.95
C SER A 158 13.88 3.88 -4.74
N VAL A 159 13.15 4.62 -5.58
CA VAL A 159 11.70 4.51 -5.75
C VAL A 159 11.31 4.77 -7.20
N LYS A 160 10.39 3.96 -7.75
CA LYS A 160 9.71 4.26 -9.02
C LYS A 160 8.39 4.99 -8.78
N LEU A 161 8.34 6.23 -9.21
CA LEU A 161 7.14 7.07 -9.26
C LEU A 161 6.42 6.87 -10.60
N SER A 162 5.09 6.87 -10.59
CA SER A 162 4.24 6.94 -11.80
C SER A 162 3.05 7.88 -11.55
N TRP A 163 2.55 8.57 -12.58
CA TRP A 163 1.42 9.50 -12.46
C TRP A 163 0.52 9.49 -13.70
N SER A 164 -0.70 10.03 -13.59
CA SER A 164 -1.51 10.36 -14.76
C SER A 164 -1.00 11.64 -15.42
N ALA A 165 -1.02 11.67 -16.75
CA ALA A 165 -0.60 12.83 -17.53
C ALA A 165 -1.40 14.10 -17.16
N ALA A 166 -0.76 15.26 -17.29
CA ALA A 166 -1.46 16.53 -17.32
C ALA A 166 -2.14 16.73 -18.68
N THR A 167 -3.14 17.62 -18.72
CA THR A 167 -3.82 18.08 -19.93
C THR A 167 -3.37 19.49 -20.27
N ASP A 168 -3.26 19.77 -21.55
CA ASP A 168 -2.75 21.00 -22.12
C ASP A 168 -3.41 21.23 -23.48
N ASP A 169 -3.54 22.48 -23.94
CA ASP A 169 -4.24 22.78 -25.19
C ASP A 169 -3.32 22.86 -26.44
N LYS A 170 -1.98 22.82 -26.26
CA LYS A 170 -1.00 22.62 -27.36
C LYS A 170 -0.13 21.37 -27.17
N GLY A 171 0.08 20.92 -25.94
CA GLY A 171 0.66 19.63 -25.57
C GLY A 171 1.71 19.71 -24.47
N VAL A 172 1.72 18.71 -23.58
CA VAL A 172 2.75 18.59 -22.53
C VAL A 172 4.07 18.11 -23.14
N LYS A 173 5.12 18.91 -22.96
CA LYS A 173 6.49 18.69 -23.44
C LYS A 173 7.32 17.84 -22.49
N ASN A 174 7.22 18.07 -21.18
CA ASN A 174 7.90 17.29 -20.14
C ASN A 174 7.27 17.48 -18.76
N TYR A 175 7.77 16.70 -17.79
CA TYR A 175 7.44 16.75 -16.38
C TYR A 175 8.69 17.01 -15.56
N ASP A 176 8.65 18.02 -14.70
CA ASP A 176 9.65 18.30 -13.68
C ASP A 176 9.27 17.54 -12.39
N VAL A 177 10.15 16.65 -11.91
CA VAL A 177 9.94 15.83 -10.70
C VAL A 177 10.67 16.45 -9.53
N LEU A 178 9.96 16.69 -8.42
CA LEU A 178 10.47 17.39 -7.25
C LEU A 178 10.45 16.50 -6.01
N ARG A 179 11.58 16.42 -5.30
CA ARG A 179 11.75 15.73 -4.01
C ARG A 179 11.90 16.79 -2.90
N GLY A 180 10.97 16.83 -1.95
CA GLY A 180 10.94 17.88 -0.92
C GLY A 180 10.86 19.30 -1.50
N GLY A 181 10.17 19.48 -2.64
CA GLY A 181 10.11 20.75 -3.38
C GLY A 181 11.35 21.10 -4.20
N THR A 182 12.44 20.32 -4.13
CA THR A 182 13.63 20.52 -4.98
C THR A 182 13.54 19.65 -6.22
N LYS A 183 13.72 20.20 -7.43
CA LYS A 183 13.74 19.41 -8.66
C LYS A 183 14.92 18.42 -8.67
N VAL A 184 14.61 17.13 -8.86
CA VAL A 184 15.59 16.04 -9.00
C VAL A 184 15.74 15.55 -10.43
N ALA A 185 14.69 15.67 -11.26
CA ALA A 185 14.74 15.27 -12.67
C ALA A 185 13.75 16.05 -13.56
N THR A 186 13.98 16.00 -14.86
CA THR A 186 13.00 16.35 -15.91
C THR A 186 12.84 15.12 -16.82
N VAL A 187 11.61 14.68 -17.07
CA VAL A 187 11.30 13.49 -17.88
C VAL A 187 10.19 13.75 -18.89
N THR A 188 10.20 13.04 -20.03
CA THR A 188 9.16 13.13 -21.07
C THR A 188 8.04 12.08 -20.90
N THR A 189 8.22 11.11 -20.01
CA THR A 189 7.24 10.06 -19.69
C THR A 189 6.56 10.34 -18.35
N THR A 190 5.43 9.68 -18.07
CA THR A 190 4.71 9.82 -16.80
C THR A 190 5.19 8.86 -15.70
N SER A 191 6.48 8.51 -15.72
CA SER A 191 7.12 7.74 -14.65
C SER A 191 8.61 8.06 -14.54
N TYR A 192 9.15 8.05 -13.32
CA TYR A 192 10.56 8.27 -13.04
C TYR A 192 11.03 7.37 -11.91
N THR A 193 12.24 6.80 -12.02
CA THR A 193 12.89 6.09 -10.91
C THR A 193 13.96 7.01 -10.33
N ASP A 194 13.74 7.45 -9.09
CA ASP A 194 14.72 8.18 -8.30
C ASP A 194 15.67 7.17 -7.62
N THR A 195 16.95 7.50 -7.54
CA THR A 195 18.01 6.58 -7.08
C THR A 195 19.08 7.31 -6.26
N GLY A 196 19.89 6.56 -5.52
CA GLY A 196 20.86 7.13 -4.57
C GLY A 196 20.20 7.70 -3.32
N LEU A 197 19.01 7.20 -2.97
CA LEU A 197 18.35 7.49 -1.70
C LEU A 197 19.09 6.82 -0.54
N LYS A 198 18.81 7.30 0.68
CA LYS A 198 19.26 6.68 1.92
C LYS A 198 18.20 5.67 2.39
N ALA A 199 18.63 4.53 2.93
CA ALA A 199 17.74 3.53 3.53
C ALA A 199 16.94 4.09 4.72
N GLY A 200 15.76 3.51 4.99
CA GLY A 200 14.91 3.85 6.14
C GLY A 200 14.56 5.33 6.27
N THR A 201 14.40 6.04 5.15
CA THR A 201 14.27 7.50 5.11
C THR A 201 13.00 7.91 4.36
N ASP A 202 12.28 8.87 4.92
CA ASP A 202 11.02 9.36 4.36
C ASP A 202 11.28 10.47 3.32
N TYR A 203 10.62 10.33 2.18
CA TYR A 203 10.68 11.27 1.06
C TYR A 203 9.27 11.70 0.66
N SER A 204 9.16 12.94 0.17
CA SER A 204 7.93 13.48 -0.39
C SER A 204 8.16 13.96 -1.81
N TYR A 205 7.31 13.53 -2.73
CA TYR A 205 7.42 13.78 -4.16
C TYR A 205 6.20 14.48 -4.73
N THR A 206 6.43 15.48 -5.57
CA THR A 206 5.42 16.15 -6.40
C THR A 206 5.95 16.24 -7.83
N VAL A 207 5.05 16.41 -8.80
CA VAL A 207 5.41 16.54 -10.22
C VAL A 207 4.72 17.77 -10.80
N GLN A 208 5.41 18.49 -11.68
CA GLN A 208 4.91 19.67 -12.37
C GLN A 208 4.97 19.42 -13.89
N ALA A 209 3.91 19.77 -14.62
CA ALA A 209 3.90 19.69 -16.09
C ALA A 209 4.47 20.96 -16.73
N ARG A 210 5.06 20.79 -17.92
CA ARG A 210 5.53 21.86 -18.80
C ARG A 210 5.05 21.63 -20.24
N ASP A 211 4.53 22.67 -20.87
CA ASP A 211 3.97 22.65 -22.24
C ASP A 211 5.02 22.87 -23.34
N THR A 212 4.58 22.87 -24.61
CA THR A 212 5.43 23.15 -25.77
C THR A 212 5.97 24.58 -25.85
N ALA A 213 5.35 25.53 -25.16
CA ALA A 213 5.78 26.93 -25.01
C ALA A 213 6.70 27.15 -23.79
N ASP A 214 7.08 26.08 -23.07
CA ASP A 214 7.86 26.06 -21.82
C ASP A 214 7.19 26.70 -20.59
N GLN A 215 5.89 27.02 -20.63
CA GLN A 215 5.15 27.45 -19.43
C GLN A 215 4.92 26.26 -18.47
N THR A 216 4.53 26.52 -17.21
CA THR A 216 4.42 25.46 -16.19
C THR A 216 3.11 25.53 -15.43
N GLY A 217 2.48 24.37 -15.28
CA GLY A 217 1.27 24.18 -14.49
C GLY A 217 1.50 24.21 -12.97
N PRO A 218 0.45 24.03 -12.17
CA PRO A 218 0.58 23.76 -10.74
C PRO A 218 1.28 22.41 -10.49
N VAL A 219 1.84 22.24 -9.28
CA VAL A 219 2.36 20.94 -8.83
C VAL A 219 1.20 19.99 -8.51
N SER A 220 1.44 18.69 -8.71
CA SER A 220 0.52 17.62 -8.30
C SER A 220 0.48 17.43 -6.78
N GLY A 221 -0.47 16.63 -6.30
CA GLY A 221 -0.54 16.21 -4.90
C GLY A 221 0.72 15.43 -4.47
N ALA A 222 1.08 15.53 -3.19
CA ALA A 222 2.32 14.98 -2.66
C ALA A 222 2.22 13.47 -2.37
N ALA A 223 3.08 12.67 -3.01
CA ALA A 223 3.31 11.28 -2.66
C ALA A 223 4.32 11.19 -1.51
N LYS A 224 3.97 10.51 -0.41
CA LYS A 224 4.92 10.14 0.66
C LYS A 224 5.41 8.71 0.44
N VAL A 225 6.70 8.45 0.66
CA VAL A 225 7.29 7.11 0.57
C VAL A 225 8.49 6.99 1.51
N ARG A 226 8.66 5.82 2.12
CA ARG A 226 9.79 5.46 2.98
C ARG A 226 10.63 4.40 2.28
N THR A 227 11.93 4.61 2.14
CA THR A 227 12.86 3.59 1.61
C THR A 227 12.98 2.41 2.57
N THR A 228 13.24 1.21 2.03
CA THR A 228 13.42 0.00 2.84
C THR A 228 14.83 -0.05 3.48
N GLY A 229 15.23 -1.17 4.08
CA GLY A 229 16.60 -1.37 4.58
C GLY A 229 17.01 -0.54 5.82
N GLY A 230 16.09 0.20 6.42
CA GLY A 230 16.32 0.85 7.72
C GLY A 230 16.16 -0.13 8.87
N GLY A 231 17.27 -0.68 9.37
CA GLY A 231 17.29 -1.52 10.57
C GLY A 231 17.02 -0.72 11.84
N GLY A 232 15.75 -0.40 12.08
CA GLY A 232 15.27 0.32 13.27
C GLY A 232 13.83 0.80 13.08
N THR A 233 12.92 0.16 13.80
CA THR A 233 11.50 0.54 14.00
C THR A 233 10.85 1.19 12.77
N ASP A 234 10.45 0.36 11.80
CA ASP A 234 9.15 0.61 11.18
C ASP A 234 8.13 0.55 12.33
N PRO A 235 7.34 1.60 12.60
CA PRO A 235 6.63 1.73 13.86
C PRO A 235 5.62 0.58 14.03
N ASP A 236 5.48 0.12 15.27
CA ASP A 236 4.26 -0.58 15.68
C ASP A 236 3.02 0.24 15.27
N PRO A 237 1.88 -0.39 14.97
CA PRO A 237 0.61 0.29 14.69
C PRO A 237 0.41 1.48 15.64
N GLU A 238 0.23 2.69 15.09
CA GLU A 238 0.44 3.95 15.83
C GLU A 238 -0.35 3.93 17.15
N PRO A 239 0.23 4.33 18.32
CA PRO A 239 -0.33 4.09 19.65
C PRO A 239 -1.84 4.38 19.82
N GLY A 240 -2.68 3.36 19.53
CA GLY A 240 -4.12 3.47 19.37
C GLY A 240 -4.72 2.55 18.31
N GLU A 241 -3.99 2.23 17.23
CA GLU A 241 -4.45 1.31 16.19
C GLU A 241 -4.61 -0.13 16.72
N LYS A 242 -5.72 -0.78 16.33
CA LYS A 242 -6.07 -2.13 16.75
C LYS A 242 -5.42 -3.18 15.85
N ILE A 243 -4.94 -4.26 16.46
CA ILE A 243 -4.47 -5.42 15.70
C ILE A 243 -5.68 -6.12 15.06
N ASN A 244 -5.66 -6.19 13.73
CA ASN A 244 -6.50 -7.06 12.93
C ASN A 244 -5.61 -8.14 12.29
N LEU A 245 -5.68 -9.37 12.78
CA LEU A 245 -4.79 -10.48 12.42
C LEU A 245 -5.59 -11.62 11.75
N GLY A 246 -4.96 -12.40 10.87
CA GLY A 246 -5.57 -13.66 10.43
C GLY A 246 -4.57 -14.76 10.11
N TYR A 247 -5.03 -16.00 10.21
CA TYR A 247 -4.22 -17.18 9.89
C TYR A 247 -4.30 -17.51 8.40
N PHE A 248 -3.12 -17.65 7.77
CA PHE A 248 -2.96 -18.22 6.43
C PHE A 248 -2.36 -19.62 6.57
N THR A 249 -3.06 -20.65 6.10
CA THR A 249 -2.60 -22.03 6.23
C THR A 249 -1.73 -22.50 5.07
N GLU A 250 -0.63 -23.17 5.39
CA GLU A 250 0.35 -23.77 4.47
C GLU A 250 -0.32 -24.66 3.42
N TRP A 251 -1.15 -25.60 3.87
CA TRP A 251 -1.93 -26.52 3.03
C TRP A 251 -3.10 -25.87 2.27
N GLY A 252 -3.37 -24.58 2.53
CA GLY A 252 -4.44 -23.81 1.88
C GLY A 252 -4.30 -23.78 0.35
N VAL A 253 -3.07 -23.93 -0.15
CA VAL A 253 -2.73 -23.93 -1.58
C VAL A 253 -3.14 -25.20 -2.34
N TYR A 254 -3.67 -26.21 -1.66
CA TYR A 254 -4.11 -27.49 -2.24
C TYR A 254 -5.64 -27.54 -2.40
N GLY A 255 -6.35 -28.38 -1.64
CA GLY A 255 -7.81 -28.57 -1.78
C GLY A 255 -8.67 -27.34 -1.45
N ARG A 256 -8.13 -26.38 -0.68
CA ARG A 256 -8.72 -25.04 -0.46
C ARG A 256 -8.50 -24.09 -1.65
N ASN A 257 -7.51 -24.37 -2.51
CA ASN A 257 -7.04 -23.54 -3.63
C ASN A 257 -6.97 -22.03 -3.27
N TYR A 258 -6.46 -21.76 -2.08
CA TYR A 258 -6.33 -20.43 -1.51
C TYR A 258 -4.86 -20.04 -1.42
N HIS A 259 -4.52 -18.92 -2.02
CA HIS A 259 -3.15 -18.43 -2.18
C HIS A 259 -3.01 -17.05 -1.54
N VAL A 260 -1.78 -16.61 -1.26
CA VAL A 260 -1.52 -15.27 -0.69
C VAL A 260 -2.10 -14.16 -1.60
N LYS A 261 -2.20 -14.39 -2.92
CA LYS A 261 -2.89 -13.51 -3.87
C LYS A 261 -4.37 -13.30 -3.56
N ASN A 262 -5.06 -14.26 -2.95
CA ASN A 262 -6.47 -14.12 -2.57
C ASN A 262 -6.68 -13.02 -1.51
N LEU A 263 -5.69 -12.77 -0.64
CA LEU A 263 -5.70 -11.63 0.29
C LEU A 263 -5.69 -10.28 -0.48
N VAL A 264 -5.05 -10.25 -1.64
CA VAL A 264 -4.97 -9.07 -2.51
C VAL A 264 -6.26 -8.87 -3.31
N THR A 265 -6.79 -9.94 -3.93
CA THR A 265 -7.96 -9.83 -4.81
C THR A 265 -9.28 -9.64 -4.07
N SER A 266 -9.38 -10.12 -2.82
CA SER A 266 -10.48 -9.81 -1.90
C SER A 266 -10.41 -8.42 -1.26
N GLY A 267 -9.28 -7.72 -1.41
CA GLY A 267 -8.99 -6.49 -0.66
C GLY A 267 -8.83 -6.71 0.85
N THR A 268 -8.59 -7.94 1.32
CA THR A 268 -8.24 -8.25 2.71
C THR A 268 -6.90 -7.64 3.12
N ALA A 269 -5.91 -7.65 2.23
CA ALA A 269 -4.56 -7.17 2.50
C ALA A 269 -4.49 -5.67 2.91
N SER A 270 -5.43 -4.83 2.48
CA SER A 270 -5.49 -3.41 2.88
C SER A 270 -6.39 -3.15 4.10
N LYS A 271 -6.78 -4.21 4.82
CA LYS A 271 -7.72 -4.17 5.97
C LYS A 271 -7.16 -4.83 7.22
N ILE A 272 -6.11 -5.66 7.06
CA ILE A 272 -5.40 -6.38 8.12
C ILE A 272 -4.08 -5.68 8.48
N THR A 273 -3.56 -6.03 9.64
CA THR A 273 -2.26 -5.55 10.17
C THR A 273 -1.23 -6.67 10.25
N HIS A 274 -1.69 -7.91 10.50
CA HIS A 274 -0.85 -9.06 10.81
C HIS A 274 -1.32 -10.33 10.10
N ILE A 275 -0.39 -11.21 9.75
CA ILE A 275 -0.66 -12.56 9.25
C ILE A 275 0.12 -13.56 10.12
N ASN A 276 -0.57 -14.56 10.65
CA ASN A 276 0.10 -15.75 11.19
C ASN A 276 0.12 -16.83 10.11
N TYR A 277 1.33 -17.27 9.74
CA TYR A 277 1.51 -18.36 8.79
C TYR A 277 1.47 -19.70 9.55
N GLY A 278 0.38 -20.45 9.39
CA GLY A 278 0.12 -21.72 10.09
C GLY A 278 0.42 -22.95 9.20
N PHE A 279 1.22 -23.92 9.60
CA PHE A 279 1.99 -24.03 10.83
C PHE A 279 3.35 -24.67 10.56
N GLY A 280 4.38 -24.11 11.17
CA GLY A 280 5.60 -24.87 11.44
C GLY A 280 5.32 -25.94 12.50
N ASN A 281 6.10 -27.01 12.48
CA ASN A 281 5.92 -28.16 13.35
C ASN A 281 6.88 -28.09 14.55
N VAL A 282 6.49 -28.65 15.69
CA VAL A 282 7.39 -28.83 16.84
C VAL A 282 7.73 -30.31 16.97
N LYS A 283 8.97 -30.67 16.63
CA LYS A 283 9.47 -32.05 16.61
C LYS A 283 10.79 -32.13 17.39
N ASN A 284 10.92 -33.12 18.27
CA ASN A 284 12.14 -33.37 19.06
C ASN A 284 12.66 -32.15 19.87
N GLY A 285 11.74 -31.31 20.37
CA GLY A 285 12.10 -30.07 21.08
C GLY A 285 12.64 -28.96 20.20
N GLN A 286 12.37 -28.99 18.89
CA GLN A 286 12.80 -27.99 17.91
C GLN A 286 11.63 -27.52 17.03
N CYS A 287 11.68 -26.26 16.60
CA CYS A 287 10.87 -25.74 15.49
C CYS A 287 11.40 -26.29 14.16
N VAL A 288 10.52 -26.83 13.31
CA VAL A 288 10.86 -27.28 11.95
C VAL A 288 9.79 -26.87 10.93
N MET A 289 10.19 -26.69 9.67
CA MET A 289 9.25 -26.59 8.54
C MET A 289 8.55 -27.94 8.32
N ASP A 290 7.28 -27.93 7.88
CA ASP A 290 6.51 -29.17 7.67
C ASP A 290 6.38 -29.53 6.19
N ASP A 291 5.66 -28.74 5.39
CA ASP A 291 5.56 -28.92 3.94
C ASP A 291 6.45 -27.90 3.20
N SER A 292 7.71 -28.29 2.93
CA SER A 292 8.64 -27.46 2.17
C SER A 292 8.16 -27.17 0.75
N PHE A 293 7.34 -28.04 0.15
CA PHE A 293 6.81 -27.80 -1.18
C PHE A 293 5.82 -26.63 -1.17
N ALA A 294 4.84 -26.63 -0.25
CA ALA A 294 3.94 -25.49 -0.07
C ALA A 294 4.69 -24.23 0.39
N ALA A 295 5.60 -24.35 1.35
CA ALA A 295 6.31 -23.21 1.94
C ALA A 295 7.23 -22.50 0.94
N VAL A 296 8.11 -23.23 0.24
CA VAL A 296 9.27 -22.64 -0.47
C VAL A 296 9.55 -23.19 -1.87
N GLU A 297 8.95 -24.28 -2.33
CA GLU A 297 9.30 -24.87 -3.65
C GLU A 297 8.22 -24.68 -4.73
N LYS A 298 6.93 -24.68 -4.36
CA LYS A 298 5.78 -24.60 -5.27
C LYS A 298 5.85 -23.34 -6.12
N ALA A 299 6.02 -23.52 -7.43
CA ALA A 299 6.00 -22.42 -8.38
C ALA A 299 4.59 -21.85 -8.58
N TYR A 300 4.52 -20.52 -8.63
CA TYR A 300 3.34 -19.74 -8.97
C TYR A 300 3.44 -19.19 -10.39
N THR A 301 2.36 -19.30 -11.17
CA THR A 301 2.22 -18.60 -12.45
C THR A 301 1.92 -17.11 -12.23
N ALA A 302 2.03 -16.29 -13.29
CA ALA A 302 1.74 -14.85 -13.22
C ALA A 302 0.29 -14.54 -12.78
N ASP A 303 -0.67 -15.35 -13.19
CA ASP A 303 -2.07 -15.26 -12.76
C ASP A 303 -2.27 -15.70 -11.29
N GLN A 304 -1.43 -16.58 -10.75
CA GLN A 304 -1.48 -17.03 -9.34
C GLN A 304 -0.63 -16.18 -8.38
N SER A 305 0.39 -15.46 -8.84
CA SER A 305 1.35 -14.75 -7.97
C SER A 305 0.87 -13.35 -7.53
N VAL A 306 1.34 -12.89 -6.36
CA VAL A 306 0.97 -11.60 -5.77
C VAL A 306 1.46 -10.40 -6.61
N SER A 307 2.66 -10.50 -7.17
CA SER A 307 3.27 -9.49 -8.05
C SER A 307 2.67 -9.43 -9.46
N GLY A 308 2.06 -10.52 -9.95
CA GLY A 308 1.71 -10.68 -11.35
C GLY A 308 2.86 -11.18 -12.24
N VAL A 309 4.00 -11.57 -11.65
CA VAL A 309 5.14 -12.19 -12.34
C VAL A 309 5.22 -13.67 -11.95
N ALA A 310 5.45 -14.56 -12.91
CA ALA A 310 5.63 -15.99 -12.63
C ALA A 310 6.96 -16.26 -11.93
N ASP A 311 7.00 -17.23 -11.01
CA ASP A 311 8.25 -17.71 -10.43
C ASP A 311 9.12 -18.40 -11.51
N THR A 312 10.44 -18.24 -11.44
CA THR A 312 11.40 -18.95 -12.29
C THR A 312 11.84 -20.29 -11.68
N TRP A 313 12.42 -21.16 -12.49
CA TRP A 313 12.89 -22.48 -12.03
C TRP A 313 14.16 -22.40 -11.17
N ASP A 314 14.95 -21.35 -11.34
CA ASP A 314 16.27 -21.12 -10.73
C ASP A 314 16.26 -20.20 -9.50
N GLN A 315 15.16 -19.49 -9.20
CA GLN A 315 15.07 -18.66 -7.99
C GLN A 315 15.13 -19.52 -6.70
N PRO A 316 15.79 -19.07 -5.62
CA PRO A 316 16.09 -19.89 -4.45
C PRO A 316 14.89 -20.14 -3.52
N VAL A 317 13.83 -19.33 -3.61
CA VAL A 317 12.58 -19.48 -2.85
C VAL A 317 11.38 -19.15 -3.74
N ARG A 318 10.40 -20.04 -3.75
CA ARG A 318 9.07 -19.92 -4.34
C ARG A 318 8.04 -20.11 -3.21
N GLY A 319 6.94 -20.82 -3.46
CA GLY A 319 5.99 -21.21 -2.43
C GLY A 319 5.32 -20.03 -1.73
N ASN A 320 4.68 -20.30 -0.61
CA ASN A 320 4.02 -19.29 0.21
C ASN A 320 4.97 -18.19 0.69
N PHE A 321 6.22 -18.52 1.02
CA PHE A 321 7.19 -17.55 1.53
C PHE A 321 7.54 -16.48 0.48
N ASN A 322 7.73 -16.86 -0.79
CA ASN A 322 7.95 -15.86 -1.84
C ASN A 322 6.70 -15.01 -2.12
N GLN A 323 5.50 -15.59 -1.98
CA GLN A 323 4.27 -14.83 -2.15
C GLN A 323 3.99 -13.89 -0.95
N LEU A 324 4.39 -14.26 0.27
CA LEU A 324 4.36 -13.38 1.46
C LEU A 324 5.37 -12.23 1.35
N ARG A 325 6.60 -12.50 0.87
CA ARG A 325 7.58 -11.46 0.48
C ARG A 325 6.98 -10.47 -0.52
N GLN A 326 6.35 -10.97 -1.58
CA GLN A 326 5.66 -10.14 -2.57
C GLN A 326 4.46 -9.37 -1.99
N LEU A 327 3.80 -9.91 -0.95
CA LEU A 327 2.71 -9.22 -0.24
C LEU A 327 3.25 -8.05 0.59
N LYS A 328 4.29 -8.27 1.42
CA LYS A 328 4.96 -7.20 2.20
C LYS A 328 5.49 -6.09 1.28
N ALA A 329 6.10 -6.44 0.14
CA ALA A 329 6.57 -5.49 -0.86
C ALA A 329 5.44 -4.63 -1.50
N LYS A 330 4.17 -5.08 -1.41
CA LYS A 330 2.99 -4.37 -1.91
C LYS A 330 2.20 -3.68 -0.79
N TYR A 331 2.28 -4.19 0.43
CA TYR A 331 1.58 -3.72 1.62
C TYR A 331 2.56 -3.74 2.82
N PRO A 332 3.48 -2.77 2.91
CA PRO A 332 4.58 -2.81 3.88
C PRO A 332 4.14 -2.70 5.35
N HIS A 333 2.91 -2.26 5.61
CA HIS A 333 2.31 -2.25 6.95
C HIS A 333 1.94 -3.63 7.48
N ILE A 334 1.89 -4.67 6.63
CA ILE A 334 1.55 -6.03 7.06
C ILE A 334 2.79 -6.68 7.69
N LYS A 335 2.70 -7.07 8.96
CA LYS A 335 3.66 -7.95 9.62
C LYS A 335 3.26 -9.42 9.44
N VAL A 336 4.24 -10.31 9.35
CA VAL A 336 4.03 -11.76 9.17
C VAL A 336 4.78 -12.52 10.25
N LEU A 337 4.07 -13.32 11.04
CA LEU A 337 4.66 -14.19 12.05
C LEU A 337 4.62 -15.64 11.57
N TYR A 338 5.67 -16.41 11.82
CA TYR A 338 5.64 -17.86 11.60
C TYR A 338 4.99 -18.49 12.84
N SER A 339 3.83 -19.12 12.69
CA SER A 339 3.16 -19.83 13.80
C SER A 339 3.62 -21.28 13.86
N PHE A 340 3.92 -21.77 15.06
CA PHE A 340 4.34 -23.14 15.31
C PHE A 340 3.34 -23.86 16.22
N GLY A 341 2.98 -25.08 15.84
CA GLY A 341 2.06 -25.93 16.60
C GLY A 341 0.67 -26.05 15.98
N GLY A 342 -0.34 -25.56 16.69
CA GLY A 342 -1.74 -25.88 16.44
C GLY A 342 -2.05 -27.35 16.77
N TRP A 343 -3.31 -27.74 16.56
CA TRP A 343 -3.90 -29.00 17.02
C TRP A 343 -3.04 -30.25 16.77
N THR A 344 -2.52 -30.40 15.56
CA THR A 344 -1.79 -31.61 15.14
C THR A 344 -0.33 -31.61 15.63
N TYR A 345 0.32 -30.43 15.71
CA TYR A 345 1.78 -30.34 15.92
C TYR A 345 2.18 -29.87 17.32
N SER A 346 1.22 -29.65 18.20
CA SER A 346 1.45 -29.32 19.61
C SER A 346 2.12 -30.43 20.43
N GLY A 347 2.11 -31.68 19.96
CA GLY A 347 2.66 -32.84 20.69
C GLY A 347 4.16 -32.76 21.01
N GLY A 348 4.93 -31.93 20.31
CA GLY A 348 6.37 -31.73 20.59
C GLY A 348 6.70 -30.70 21.67
N PHE A 349 5.74 -29.87 22.10
CA PHE A 349 6.04 -28.78 23.05
C PHE A 349 6.47 -29.28 24.44
N GLY A 350 5.98 -30.45 24.88
CA GLY A 350 6.44 -31.06 26.13
C GLY A 350 7.91 -31.52 26.10
N GLU A 351 8.51 -31.68 24.92
CA GLU A 351 9.96 -31.85 24.77
C GLU A 351 10.67 -30.48 24.71
N ALA A 352 10.10 -29.52 23.98
CA ALA A 352 10.63 -28.16 23.88
C ALA A 352 10.76 -27.48 25.26
N ALA A 353 9.78 -27.66 26.14
CA ALA A 353 9.77 -27.12 27.50
C ALA A 353 10.94 -27.60 28.36
N LYS A 354 11.48 -28.81 28.12
CA LYS A 354 12.63 -29.35 28.86
C LYS A 354 13.94 -28.60 28.56
N ASN A 355 14.03 -27.94 27.41
CA ASN A 355 15.17 -27.11 27.04
C ASN A 355 14.72 -25.91 26.20
N ALA A 356 13.92 -25.04 26.81
CA ALA A 356 13.31 -23.89 26.15
C ALA A 356 14.32 -22.97 25.43
N ALA A 357 15.56 -22.87 25.93
CA ALA A 357 16.62 -22.08 25.29
C ALA A 357 17.18 -22.74 24.00
N ALA A 358 17.26 -24.07 23.93
CA ALA A 358 17.62 -24.76 22.70
C ALA A 358 16.46 -24.75 21.68
N PHE A 359 15.22 -24.86 22.16
CA PHE A 359 14.02 -24.70 21.33
C PHE A 359 13.99 -23.30 20.68
N ALA A 360 14.06 -22.23 21.48
CA ALA A 360 14.03 -20.85 20.98
C ALA A 360 15.10 -20.60 19.90
N LYS A 361 16.31 -21.14 20.09
CA LYS A 361 17.40 -21.10 19.10
C LYS A 361 17.08 -21.81 17.79
N SER A 362 16.46 -22.99 17.85
CA SER A 362 16.01 -23.69 16.63
C SER A 362 14.94 -22.90 15.88
N CYS A 363 14.04 -22.23 16.61
CA CYS A 363 12.99 -21.40 16.04
C CYS A 363 13.55 -20.14 15.38
N LYS A 364 14.46 -19.42 16.06
CA LYS A 364 15.09 -18.23 15.47
C LYS A 364 15.94 -18.58 14.25
N ALA A 365 16.72 -19.66 14.30
CA ALA A 365 17.50 -20.13 13.16
C ALA A 365 16.66 -20.56 11.94
N LEU A 366 15.39 -20.95 12.13
CA LEU A 366 14.45 -21.28 11.05
C LEU A 366 13.71 -20.04 10.53
N VAL A 367 13.39 -19.08 11.39
CA VAL A 367 12.77 -17.80 11.03
C VAL A 367 13.75 -16.90 10.27
N GLU A 368 15.01 -16.85 10.72
CA GLU A 368 16.11 -16.06 10.14
C GLU A 368 16.95 -16.85 9.09
N ASP A 369 16.43 -17.93 8.50
CA ASP A 369 17.15 -18.63 7.42
C ASP A 369 17.48 -17.63 6.28
N PRO A 370 18.75 -17.51 5.83
CA PRO A 370 19.16 -16.48 4.86
C PRO A 370 18.41 -16.49 3.52
N ARG A 371 17.63 -17.54 3.22
CA ARG A 371 16.76 -17.62 2.04
C ARG A 371 15.46 -16.83 2.19
N TRP A 372 14.99 -16.58 3.42
CA TRP A 372 13.69 -15.94 3.72
C TRP A 372 13.66 -15.07 4.99
N ALA A 373 14.81 -14.68 5.55
CA ALA A 373 14.90 -13.81 6.72
C ALA A 373 14.20 -12.43 6.58
N ASP A 374 13.80 -12.03 5.38
CA ASP A 374 12.99 -10.82 5.09
C ASP A 374 11.46 -11.05 5.18
N VAL A 375 11.01 -12.31 5.21
CA VAL A 375 9.58 -12.68 5.21
C VAL A 375 8.94 -12.41 6.57
N PHE A 376 9.60 -12.79 7.66
CA PHE A 376 8.99 -12.83 8.99
C PHE A 376 9.45 -11.70 9.91
N ASP A 377 8.48 -11.07 10.58
CA ASP A 377 8.65 -9.99 11.56
C ASP A 377 8.49 -10.51 13.01
N GLY A 378 8.27 -11.82 13.18
CA GLY A 378 8.02 -12.44 14.47
C GLY A 378 7.68 -13.92 14.43
N ILE A 379 7.30 -14.44 15.59
CA ILE A 379 6.98 -15.84 15.83
C ILE A 379 5.75 -15.98 16.73
N ASP A 380 4.89 -16.95 16.41
CA ASP A 380 3.68 -17.26 17.16
C ASP A 380 3.71 -18.69 17.69
N MET A 381 3.34 -18.88 18.96
CA MET A 381 3.30 -20.18 19.62
C MET A 381 1.87 -20.64 19.85
N ASP A 382 1.41 -21.61 19.07
CA ASP A 382 0.09 -22.22 19.21
C ASP A 382 0.21 -23.59 19.90
N TRP A 383 0.33 -23.58 21.23
CA TRP A 383 0.41 -24.81 22.03
C TRP A 383 -0.98 -25.22 22.49
N GLU A 384 -1.48 -26.33 21.94
CA GLU A 384 -2.76 -26.96 22.24
C GLU A 384 -2.60 -28.29 23.04
N TYR A 385 -2.49 -28.29 24.37
CA TYR A 385 -2.46 -27.16 25.31
C TYR A 385 -1.41 -27.39 26.41
N PRO A 386 -0.76 -26.34 26.95
CA PRO A 386 0.22 -26.48 28.03
C PRO A 386 -0.44 -27.02 29.30
N ASN A 387 0.18 -28.04 29.89
CA ASN A 387 -0.23 -28.73 31.11
C ASN A 387 -1.68 -29.27 31.09
N ALA A 388 -2.24 -29.54 29.89
CA ALA A 388 -3.62 -30.00 29.69
C ALA A 388 -3.75 -30.86 28.41
N CYS A 389 -4.97 -31.36 28.14
CA CYS A 389 -5.25 -32.18 26.96
C CYS A 389 -5.80 -31.38 25.78
N GLY A 390 -5.07 -31.42 24.65
CA GLY A 390 -5.56 -31.16 23.29
C GLY A 390 -5.71 -32.48 22.54
N LEU A 391 -5.14 -32.60 21.34
CA LEU A 391 -4.99 -33.88 20.63
C LEU A 391 -4.15 -34.90 21.41
N SER A 392 -3.22 -34.41 22.23
CA SER A 392 -2.48 -35.17 23.23
C SER A 392 -2.48 -34.41 24.56
N CYS A 393 -2.17 -35.11 25.66
CA CYS A 393 -2.10 -34.50 26.98
C CYS A 393 -0.66 -34.12 27.34
N ASP A 394 -0.43 -32.83 27.60
CA ASP A 394 0.80 -32.37 28.24
C ASP A 394 0.73 -32.52 29.77
N SER A 395 1.90 -32.65 30.40
CA SER A 395 2.08 -32.67 31.85
C SER A 395 3.37 -31.94 32.28
N SER A 396 3.83 -30.96 31.49
CA SER A 396 5.07 -30.21 31.73
C SER A 396 5.02 -29.28 32.95
N GLY A 397 3.84 -29.12 33.57
CA GLY A 397 3.62 -28.25 34.73
C GLY A 397 3.21 -26.82 34.37
N PRO A 398 2.59 -26.09 35.30
CA PRO A 398 1.96 -24.80 35.00
C PRO A 398 2.94 -23.71 34.55
N ASP A 399 4.19 -23.78 34.99
CA ASP A 399 5.26 -22.83 34.64
C ASP A 399 5.85 -23.06 33.24
N ALA A 400 5.66 -24.23 32.63
CA ALA A 400 6.34 -24.64 31.40
C ALA A 400 6.10 -23.67 30.24
N PHE A 401 4.84 -23.22 30.08
CA PHE A 401 4.47 -22.23 29.08
C PHE A 401 5.20 -20.90 29.28
N ARG A 402 5.22 -20.37 30.51
CA ARG A 402 5.96 -19.14 30.84
C ARG A 402 7.46 -19.27 30.57
N VAL A 403 8.07 -20.40 30.93
CA VAL A 403 9.49 -20.66 30.69
C VAL A 403 9.80 -20.71 29.19
N LEU A 404 8.90 -21.30 28.38
CA LEU A 404 9.01 -21.33 26.92
C LEU A 404 8.94 -19.92 26.32
N MET A 405 7.94 -19.11 26.71
CA MET A 405 7.79 -17.73 26.22
C MET A 405 8.95 -16.83 26.66
N GLN A 406 9.46 -17.02 27.89
CA GLN A 406 10.62 -16.30 28.41
C GLN A 406 11.89 -16.59 27.60
N ALA A 407 12.11 -17.85 27.22
CA ALA A 407 13.25 -18.23 26.39
C ALA A 407 13.12 -17.68 24.96
N LEU A 408 11.91 -17.67 24.38
CA LEU A 408 11.65 -17.08 23.07
C LEU A 408 11.95 -15.57 23.08
N ARG A 409 11.40 -14.79 24.03
CA ARG A 409 11.72 -13.35 24.12
C ARG A 409 13.20 -13.08 24.32
N ALA A 410 13.89 -13.90 25.11
CA ALA A 410 15.33 -13.76 25.34
C ALA A 410 16.21 -14.04 24.11
N GLU A 411 15.74 -14.86 23.16
CA GLU A 411 16.46 -15.18 21.92
C GLU A 411 16.05 -14.26 20.75
N PHE A 412 14.75 -13.96 20.64
CA PHE A 412 14.20 -13.09 19.60
C PHE A 412 14.55 -11.61 19.84
N GLY A 413 14.55 -11.16 21.09
CA GLY A 413 14.78 -9.76 21.46
C GLY A 413 13.52 -8.91 21.38
N ASP A 414 13.67 -7.59 21.44
CA ASP A 414 12.55 -6.63 21.37
C ASP A 414 12.27 -6.17 19.92
N ASP A 415 13.18 -6.40 18.98
CA ASP A 415 13.02 -6.08 17.54
C ASP A 415 12.07 -7.04 16.78
N TYR A 416 11.58 -8.10 17.44
CA TYR A 416 10.74 -9.15 16.87
C TYR A 416 9.44 -9.31 17.66
N LEU A 417 8.34 -9.55 16.96
CA LEU A 417 7.08 -9.90 17.60
C LEU A 417 7.14 -11.34 18.13
N VAL A 418 6.70 -11.55 19.37
CA VAL A 418 6.56 -12.87 20.00
C VAL A 418 5.15 -12.98 20.57
N THR A 419 4.33 -13.84 19.96
CA THR A 419 2.90 -14.02 20.30
C THR A 419 2.59 -15.47 20.66
N ALA A 420 1.38 -15.72 21.16
CA ALA A 420 0.89 -17.07 21.32
C ALA A 420 -0.62 -17.16 21.06
N ALA A 421 -1.05 -18.20 20.37
CA ALA A 421 -2.44 -18.64 20.41
C ALA A 421 -2.69 -19.48 21.67
N ILE A 422 -3.81 -19.21 22.33
CA ILE A 422 -4.17 -19.86 23.60
C ILE A 422 -5.64 -20.24 23.65
N THR A 423 -5.91 -21.29 24.40
CA THR A 423 -7.27 -21.74 24.73
C THR A 423 -8.13 -20.62 25.34
N ALA A 424 -9.43 -20.64 25.04
CA ALA A 424 -10.41 -19.78 25.69
C ALA A 424 -11.24 -20.49 26.78
N ASP A 425 -10.78 -21.63 27.30
CA ASP A 425 -11.51 -22.37 28.35
C ASP A 425 -11.55 -21.60 29.68
N GLY A 426 -12.60 -20.79 29.84
CA GLY A 426 -12.91 -20.02 31.04
C GLY A 426 -13.50 -20.85 32.19
N SER A 427 -13.88 -22.12 31.98
CA SER A 427 -14.55 -22.94 32.99
C SER A 427 -13.71 -23.13 34.26
N ALA A 428 -14.33 -23.32 35.42
CA ALA A 428 -13.61 -23.40 36.70
C ALA A 428 -12.74 -24.67 36.78
N GLY A 429 -11.41 -24.50 36.83
CA GLY A 429 -10.46 -25.62 36.70
C GLY A 429 -10.19 -26.05 35.24
N GLY A 430 -10.74 -25.34 34.26
CA GLY A 430 -10.47 -25.52 32.84
C GLY A 430 -9.07 -25.08 32.41
N LYS A 431 -8.76 -25.19 31.13
CA LYS A 431 -7.38 -25.06 30.59
C LYS A 431 -6.71 -23.70 30.89
N LEU A 432 -7.46 -22.61 31.03
CA LEU A 432 -6.89 -21.31 31.48
C LEU A 432 -6.37 -21.33 32.94
N ASP A 433 -6.74 -22.32 33.75
CA ASP A 433 -6.20 -22.55 35.09
C ASP A 433 -5.02 -23.54 35.10
N ALA A 434 -4.73 -24.23 34.00
CA ALA A 434 -3.68 -25.24 33.92
C ALA A 434 -2.25 -24.66 33.81
N ALA A 435 -2.09 -23.42 33.31
CA ALA A 435 -0.78 -22.80 33.05
C ALA A 435 -0.72 -21.31 33.44
N ASP A 436 0.51 -20.81 33.66
CA ASP A 436 0.79 -19.42 34.08
C ASP A 436 0.74 -18.43 32.90
N TYR A 437 -0.45 -18.23 32.33
CA TYR A 437 -0.71 -17.20 31.32
C TYR A 437 -0.48 -15.76 31.86
N GLY A 438 -0.66 -15.54 33.17
CA GLY A 438 -0.47 -14.22 33.80
C GLY A 438 1.00 -13.79 33.83
N GLY A 439 1.90 -14.69 34.22
CA GLY A 439 3.34 -14.47 34.19
C GLY A 439 3.93 -14.55 32.78
N ALA A 440 3.38 -15.39 31.89
CA ALA A 440 3.82 -15.49 30.49
C ALA A 440 3.54 -14.22 29.67
N ALA A 441 2.45 -13.48 29.95
CA ALA A 441 2.09 -12.22 29.28
C ALA A 441 3.16 -11.10 29.36
N ARG A 442 4.18 -11.27 30.20
CA ARG A 442 5.32 -10.37 30.33
C ARG A 442 6.32 -10.49 29.18
N TYR A 443 6.36 -11.65 28.52
CA TYR A 443 7.33 -11.97 27.46
C TYR A 443 6.73 -11.91 26.05
N LEU A 444 5.40 -11.87 25.95
CA LEU A 444 4.65 -11.82 24.70
C LEU A 444 4.11 -10.43 24.42
N ASP A 445 3.94 -10.07 23.15
CA ASP A 445 3.30 -8.81 22.77
C ASP A 445 1.78 -8.89 22.99
N TRP A 446 1.17 -9.97 22.53
CA TRP A 446 -0.24 -10.31 22.80
C TRP A 446 -0.53 -11.82 22.75
N TYR A 447 -1.75 -12.16 23.15
CA TYR A 447 -2.38 -13.46 22.98
C TYR A 447 -3.46 -13.42 21.89
N ASN A 448 -3.42 -14.41 21.00
CA ASN A 448 -4.54 -14.78 20.14
C ASN A 448 -5.46 -15.71 20.95
N VAL A 449 -6.46 -15.15 21.65
CA VAL A 449 -7.36 -15.95 22.49
C VAL A 449 -8.40 -16.65 21.62
N MET A 450 -8.33 -17.98 21.49
CA MET A 450 -9.15 -18.78 20.60
C MET A 450 -10.60 -18.90 21.08
N THR A 451 -11.36 -17.79 21.02
CA THR A 451 -12.74 -17.66 21.51
C THR A 451 -13.78 -18.22 20.53
N TYR A 452 -13.48 -19.41 20.01
CA TYR A 452 -14.30 -20.23 19.13
C TYR A 452 -14.15 -21.70 19.54
N ASP A 453 -14.85 -22.60 18.86
CA ASP A 453 -14.82 -24.05 19.08
C ASP A 453 -15.19 -24.56 20.47
N TYR A 454 -15.87 -23.72 21.26
CA TYR A 454 -16.47 -24.10 22.54
C TYR A 454 -17.43 -25.29 22.41
N PHE A 455 -18.17 -25.37 21.30
CA PHE A 455 -19.15 -26.41 21.03
C PHE A 455 -19.12 -26.84 19.56
N GLY A 456 -19.30 -28.14 19.29
CA GLY A 456 -19.23 -28.69 17.94
C GLY A 456 -19.49 -30.19 17.89
N ALA A 457 -19.44 -30.75 16.67
CA ALA A 457 -19.76 -32.15 16.40
C ALA A 457 -18.78 -33.19 17.01
N PHE A 458 -17.69 -32.73 17.64
CA PHE A 458 -16.89 -33.55 18.55
C PHE A 458 -17.74 -34.11 19.72
N ASN A 459 -18.83 -33.42 20.08
CA ASN A 459 -19.97 -34.03 20.77
C ASN A 459 -21.10 -34.34 19.76
N ALA A 460 -21.01 -35.51 19.13
CA ALA A 460 -21.86 -35.91 18.00
C ALA A 460 -23.37 -35.99 18.32
N ALA A 461 -23.73 -36.24 19.58
CA ALA A 461 -25.12 -36.33 20.04
C ALA A 461 -25.77 -34.97 20.33
N GLY A 462 -25.00 -33.89 20.28
CA GLY A 462 -25.40 -32.58 20.81
C GLY A 462 -25.35 -32.53 22.35
N PRO A 463 -25.92 -31.49 22.99
CA PRO A 463 -26.81 -30.49 22.40
C PRO A 463 -26.14 -29.58 21.36
N THR A 464 -26.93 -29.13 20.38
CA THR A 464 -26.55 -28.05 19.46
C THR A 464 -26.32 -26.76 20.25
N ALA A 465 -25.19 -26.10 20.05
CA ALA A 465 -24.83 -24.88 20.74
C ALA A 465 -23.94 -23.99 19.83
N PRO A 466 -23.95 -22.66 20.00
CA PRO A 466 -23.12 -21.79 19.18
C PRO A 466 -21.65 -22.09 19.41
N HIS A 467 -20.80 -22.11 18.37
CA HIS A 467 -19.39 -22.48 18.56
C HIS A 467 -18.51 -21.34 19.09
N SER A 468 -18.94 -20.07 18.96
CA SER A 468 -18.17 -18.87 19.32
C SER A 468 -18.90 -17.85 20.24
N PRO A 469 -19.76 -18.25 21.21
CA PRO A 469 -20.61 -17.33 21.96
C PRO A 469 -19.80 -16.27 22.71
N LEU A 470 -20.16 -15.00 22.48
CA LEU A 470 -19.60 -13.86 23.18
C LEU A 470 -19.97 -13.85 24.67
N THR A 471 -21.18 -14.31 25.01
CA THR A 471 -21.77 -14.24 26.37
C THR A 471 -22.48 -15.53 26.78
N SER A 472 -22.78 -15.69 28.06
CA SER A 472 -23.55 -16.83 28.56
C SER A 472 -25.04 -16.70 28.22
N TYR A 473 -25.74 -17.83 28.10
CA TYR A 473 -27.18 -17.88 27.82
C TYR A 473 -27.87 -19.03 28.58
N PRO A 474 -29.19 -18.94 28.86
CA PRO A 474 -29.93 -20.01 29.52
C PRO A 474 -29.88 -21.31 28.70
N GLY A 475 -29.35 -22.38 29.29
CA GLY A 475 -29.16 -23.66 28.61
C GLY A 475 -27.82 -23.81 27.86
N ILE A 476 -26.85 -22.93 28.07
CA ILE A 476 -25.47 -23.17 27.61
C ILE A 476 -24.93 -24.50 28.19
N PRO A 477 -24.36 -25.42 27.39
CA PRO A 477 -24.02 -26.76 27.90
C PRO A 477 -22.86 -26.78 28.91
N THR A 478 -21.93 -25.82 28.80
CA THR A 478 -20.78 -25.68 29.70
C THR A 478 -20.68 -24.22 30.17
N ALA A 479 -20.61 -24.00 31.49
CA ALA A 479 -20.39 -22.67 32.04
C ALA A 479 -18.92 -22.23 31.90
N GLY A 480 -18.68 -20.95 31.57
CA GLY A 480 -17.34 -20.42 31.30
C GLY A 480 -16.85 -20.64 29.86
N PHE A 481 -17.64 -21.28 29.00
CA PHE A 481 -17.35 -21.47 27.57
C PHE A 481 -17.91 -20.30 26.76
N THR A 482 -17.43 -19.08 27.04
CA THR A 482 -17.83 -17.85 26.35
C THR A 482 -16.66 -16.88 26.24
N SER A 483 -16.63 -16.04 25.20
CA SER A 483 -15.55 -15.07 25.00
C SER A 483 -15.42 -14.07 26.17
N ALA A 484 -16.55 -13.66 26.76
CA ALA A 484 -16.57 -12.80 27.93
C ALA A 484 -15.92 -13.48 29.15
N ASP A 485 -16.26 -14.74 29.44
CA ASP A 485 -15.69 -15.49 30.57
C ASP A 485 -14.17 -15.69 30.40
N ALA A 486 -13.74 -16.08 29.19
CA ALA A 486 -12.32 -16.29 28.87
C ALA A 486 -11.48 -15.02 29.06
N ILE A 487 -11.94 -13.90 28.47
CA ILE A 487 -11.27 -12.60 28.54
C ILE A 487 -11.29 -12.05 29.98
N ALA A 488 -12.41 -12.15 30.69
CA ALA A 488 -12.49 -11.74 32.09
C ALA A 488 -11.52 -12.54 32.98
N LYS A 489 -11.38 -13.83 32.73
CA LYS A 489 -10.47 -14.72 33.48
C LYS A 489 -8.99 -14.44 33.20
N LEU A 490 -8.62 -14.13 31.96
CA LEU A 490 -7.26 -13.68 31.61
C LEU A 490 -6.93 -12.33 32.25
N LYS A 491 -7.87 -11.36 32.22
CA LYS A 491 -7.74 -10.09 32.96
C LYS A 491 -7.58 -10.31 34.47
N ALA A 492 -8.36 -11.23 35.07
CA ALA A 492 -8.25 -11.58 36.49
C ALA A 492 -6.92 -12.27 36.87
N LYS A 493 -6.26 -12.94 35.92
CA LYS A 493 -4.88 -13.47 36.06
C LYS A 493 -3.80 -12.40 35.85
N GLY A 494 -4.17 -11.14 35.66
CA GLY A 494 -3.25 -10.01 35.51
C GLY A 494 -2.77 -9.75 34.08
N VAL A 495 -3.36 -10.40 33.07
CA VAL A 495 -3.03 -10.11 31.66
C VAL A 495 -3.64 -8.75 31.27
N PRO A 496 -2.86 -7.78 30.75
CA PRO A 496 -3.41 -6.50 30.31
C PRO A 496 -4.41 -6.66 29.17
N ALA A 497 -5.52 -5.90 29.19
CA ALA A 497 -6.55 -5.99 28.17
C ALA A 497 -6.00 -5.76 26.75
N ALA A 498 -5.10 -4.78 26.59
CA ALA A 498 -4.41 -4.48 25.32
C ALA A 498 -3.53 -5.64 24.78
N LYS A 499 -3.20 -6.64 25.60
CA LYS A 499 -2.46 -7.86 25.20
C LYS A 499 -3.39 -9.04 24.87
N LEU A 500 -4.70 -8.83 24.74
CA LEU A 500 -5.67 -9.85 24.40
C LEU A 500 -6.33 -9.51 23.07
N LEU A 501 -6.29 -10.44 22.10
CA LEU A 501 -7.07 -10.35 20.87
C LEU A 501 -8.25 -11.32 20.92
N LEU A 502 -9.42 -10.85 20.46
CA LEU A 502 -10.63 -11.67 20.35
C LEU A 502 -10.57 -12.58 19.11
N GLY A 503 -10.78 -13.89 19.27
CA GLY A 503 -10.77 -14.86 18.18
C GLY A 503 -12.12 -14.99 17.47
N ILE A 504 -12.11 -14.92 16.14
CA ILE A 504 -13.27 -15.04 15.25
C ILE A 504 -13.10 -16.26 14.31
N GLY A 505 -14.12 -17.10 14.22
CA GLY A 505 -14.17 -18.19 13.25
C GLY A 505 -14.75 -17.75 11.91
N PHE A 506 -13.99 -17.91 10.81
CA PHE A 506 -14.45 -17.70 9.42
C PHE A 506 -15.13 -18.95 8.82
N TYR A 507 -15.61 -19.81 9.70
CA TYR A 507 -16.24 -21.11 9.46
C TYR A 507 -17.35 -21.29 10.49
N GLY A 508 -18.20 -22.28 10.30
CA GLY A 508 -19.13 -22.74 11.32
C GLY A 508 -18.85 -24.16 11.78
N ARG A 509 -19.41 -24.51 12.95
CA ARG A 509 -19.56 -25.91 13.37
C ARG A 509 -21.02 -26.34 13.33
N GLY A 510 -21.27 -27.59 12.98
CA GLY A 510 -22.63 -28.06 12.71
C GLY A 510 -22.89 -29.56 12.89
N TRP A 511 -24.16 -29.86 13.11
CA TRP A 511 -24.71 -31.18 13.40
C TRP A 511 -25.82 -31.56 12.41
N THR A 512 -26.09 -32.85 12.24
CA THR A 512 -27.18 -33.40 11.43
C THR A 512 -28.10 -34.32 12.24
N GLY A 513 -29.32 -34.52 11.75
CA GLY A 513 -30.38 -35.26 12.45
C GLY A 513 -30.87 -34.53 13.70
N VAL A 514 -30.93 -33.19 13.64
CA VAL A 514 -31.20 -32.35 14.80
C VAL A 514 -32.70 -32.32 15.17
N THR A 515 -33.00 -32.25 16.47
CA THR A 515 -34.38 -32.33 16.98
C THR A 515 -35.12 -30.99 17.10
N GLN A 516 -34.43 -29.85 17.00
CA GLN A 516 -35.02 -28.52 17.09
C GLN A 516 -34.14 -27.45 16.40
N SER A 517 -34.76 -26.31 16.06
CA SER A 517 -34.09 -25.17 15.42
C SER A 517 -33.37 -24.22 16.38
N ALA A 518 -33.84 -24.12 17.63
CA ALA A 518 -33.13 -23.39 18.68
C ALA A 518 -31.95 -24.22 19.24
N PRO A 519 -30.91 -23.58 19.82
CA PRO A 519 -29.88 -24.28 20.60
C PRO A 519 -30.48 -25.17 21.69
N GLY A 520 -29.76 -26.23 22.07
CA GLY A 520 -30.17 -27.22 23.07
C GLY A 520 -30.69 -28.54 22.47
N GLY A 521 -30.79 -28.66 21.15
CA GLY A 521 -31.33 -29.85 20.49
C GLY A 521 -30.32 -31.00 20.41
N THR A 522 -30.79 -32.23 20.60
CA THR A 522 -29.99 -33.43 20.29
C THR A 522 -29.78 -33.60 18.78
N ALA A 523 -28.75 -34.34 18.41
CA ALA A 523 -28.34 -34.63 17.04
C ALA A 523 -27.97 -36.11 16.86
N THR A 524 -27.79 -36.56 15.61
CA THR A 524 -27.32 -37.93 15.29
C THR A 524 -25.89 -37.98 14.77
N GLY A 525 -25.22 -36.84 14.59
CA GLY A 525 -23.82 -36.78 14.13
C GLY A 525 -23.42 -35.40 13.60
N ALA A 526 -22.20 -35.34 13.05
CA ALA A 526 -21.67 -34.16 12.37
C ALA A 526 -22.45 -33.83 11.09
N ALA A 527 -22.61 -32.54 10.79
CA ALA A 527 -23.14 -32.11 9.49
C ALA A 527 -22.12 -32.36 8.36
N PRO A 528 -22.56 -32.60 7.11
CA PRO A 528 -21.63 -32.69 5.98
C PRO A 528 -20.96 -31.34 5.73
N GLY A 529 -19.62 -31.31 5.72
CA GLY A 529 -18.81 -30.13 5.39
C GLY A 529 -17.82 -30.43 4.27
N THR A 530 -17.40 -29.40 3.54
CA THR A 530 -16.58 -29.51 2.31
C THR A 530 -15.20 -30.13 2.56
N TYR A 531 -14.60 -29.90 3.73
CA TYR A 531 -13.26 -30.41 4.08
C TYR A 531 -13.25 -31.38 5.27
N GLU A 532 -14.13 -31.18 6.25
CA GLU A 532 -14.23 -32.01 7.45
C GLU A 532 -15.70 -32.13 7.90
N PRO A 533 -16.19 -33.31 8.31
CA PRO A 533 -17.53 -33.44 8.88
C PRO A 533 -17.72 -32.56 10.12
N GLY A 534 -18.71 -31.67 10.08
CA GLY A 534 -19.07 -30.77 11.17
C GLY A 534 -18.32 -29.44 11.18
N ILE A 535 -17.54 -29.14 10.13
CA ILE A 535 -16.90 -27.84 9.88
C ILE A 535 -17.19 -27.41 8.43
N GLU A 536 -17.61 -26.16 8.22
CA GLU A 536 -17.83 -25.61 6.87
C GLU A 536 -17.51 -24.12 6.81
N ASP A 537 -16.96 -23.66 5.69
CA ASP A 537 -16.52 -22.27 5.50
C ASP A 537 -17.70 -21.28 5.49
N TYR A 538 -17.53 -20.08 6.05
CA TYR A 538 -18.57 -19.04 6.03
C TYR A 538 -19.05 -18.74 4.60
N LYS A 539 -18.12 -18.66 3.64
CA LYS A 539 -18.41 -18.43 2.21
C LYS A 539 -19.40 -19.44 1.60
N VAL A 540 -19.47 -20.65 2.15
CA VAL A 540 -20.42 -21.70 1.78
C VAL A 540 -21.69 -21.56 2.63
N LEU A 541 -21.56 -21.57 3.96
CA LEU A 541 -22.69 -21.55 4.90
C LEU A 541 -23.65 -20.37 4.69
N LYS A 542 -23.13 -19.18 4.36
CA LYS A 542 -23.97 -17.99 4.10
C LYS A 542 -24.97 -18.16 2.96
N ASN A 543 -24.76 -19.16 2.09
CA ASN A 543 -25.61 -19.49 0.95
C ASN A 543 -26.33 -20.83 1.15
N SER A 544 -25.65 -21.87 1.66
CA SER A 544 -26.20 -23.22 1.81
C SER A 544 -27.07 -23.40 3.06
N CYS A 545 -26.76 -22.67 4.14
CA CYS A 545 -27.51 -22.71 5.40
C CYS A 545 -27.55 -21.30 6.03
N PRO A 546 -28.28 -20.33 5.44
CA PRO A 546 -28.32 -18.94 5.92
C PRO A 546 -28.84 -18.83 7.35
N ALA A 547 -28.32 -17.86 8.11
CA ALA A 547 -28.66 -17.66 9.52
C ALA A 547 -30.17 -17.49 9.75
N THR A 548 -30.74 -18.31 10.62
CA THR A 548 -32.16 -18.30 11.01
C THR A 548 -32.38 -17.61 12.36
N GLY A 549 -31.31 -17.28 13.09
CA GLY A 549 -31.36 -16.57 14.36
C GLY A 549 -29.97 -16.18 14.86
N THR A 550 -29.95 -15.46 15.98
CA THR A 550 -28.73 -15.17 16.76
C THR A 550 -29.00 -15.45 18.22
N ILE A 551 -27.96 -15.80 18.97
CA ILE A 551 -27.99 -15.94 20.43
C ILE A 551 -26.57 -15.69 20.95
N ALA A 552 -26.44 -15.13 22.15
CA ALA A 552 -25.15 -14.97 22.82
C ALA A 552 -24.06 -14.23 22.00
N GLY A 553 -24.45 -13.40 21.02
CA GLY A 553 -23.51 -12.70 20.12
C GLY A 553 -22.99 -13.52 18.93
N THR A 554 -23.55 -14.70 18.64
CA THR A 554 -23.20 -15.54 17.47
C THR A 554 -24.46 -15.91 16.68
N ALA A 555 -24.32 -16.18 15.37
CA ALA A 555 -25.43 -16.62 14.53
C ALA A 555 -25.62 -18.14 14.59
N TYR A 556 -26.86 -18.57 14.31
CA TYR A 556 -27.16 -19.97 14.04
C TYR A 556 -28.18 -20.12 12.91
N ALA A 557 -28.11 -21.27 12.24
CA ALA A 557 -28.93 -21.64 11.10
C ALA A 557 -29.49 -23.05 11.29
N HIS A 558 -30.78 -23.24 10.99
CA HIS A 558 -31.41 -24.55 10.91
C HIS A 558 -31.95 -24.79 9.49
N CYS A 559 -31.30 -25.68 8.74
CA CYS A 559 -31.60 -25.95 7.33
C CYS A 559 -31.88 -27.46 7.13
N GLY A 560 -33.13 -27.79 6.79
CA GLY A 560 -33.55 -29.18 6.64
C GLY A 560 -33.46 -29.96 7.96
N ASN A 561 -32.50 -30.88 8.05
CA ASN A 561 -32.18 -31.65 9.25
C ASN A 561 -30.82 -31.26 9.89
N GLN A 562 -30.21 -30.16 9.45
CA GLN A 562 -28.92 -29.68 9.92
C GLN A 562 -29.06 -28.43 10.78
N TRP A 563 -28.15 -28.29 11.76
CA TRP A 563 -27.99 -27.09 12.58
C TRP A 563 -26.53 -26.64 12.51
N TRP A 564 -26.30 -25.37 12.22
CA TRP A 564 -24.98 -24.76 12.13
C TRP A 564 -24.91 -23.50 13.00
N SER A 565 -23.73 -23.20 13.54
CA SER A 565 -23.41 -21.89 14.10
C SER A 565 -22.09 -21.39 13.55
N TYR A 566 -22.05 -20.10 13.22
CA TYR A 566 -20.95 -19.39 12.61
C TYR A 566 -21.03 -17.90 12.94
N ASP A 567 -19.96 -17.16 12.67
CA ASP A 567 -19.98 -15.70 12.70
C ASP A 567 -20.34 -15.08 11.34
N THR A 568 -20.95 -13.90 11.40
CA THR A 568 -21.48 -13.12 10.26
C THR A 568 -20.99 -11.68 10.39
N PRO A 569 -21.05 -10.83 9.34
CA PRO A 569 -20.66 -9.42 9.45
C PRO A 569 -21.36 -8.66 10.58
N ALA A 570 -22.62 -9.00 10.88
CA ALA A 570 -23.36 -8.38 11.97
C ALA A 570 -22.91 -8.85 13.37
N THR A 571 -22.60 -10.14 13.54
CA THR A 571 -22.11 -10.67 14.84
C THR A 571 -20.65 -10.31 15.07
N ILE A 572 -19.83 -10.25 14.01
CA ILE A 572 -18.47 -9.71 14.07
C ILE A 572 -18.51 -8.24 14.48
N GLY A 573 -19.36 -7.39 13.88
CA GLY A 573 -19.49 -5.98 14.27
C GLY A 573 -19.72 -5.83 15.78
N ALA A 574 -20.78 -6.47 16.31
CA ALA A 574 -21.08 -6.45 17.74
C ALA A 574 -19.96 -7.03 18.64
N LYS A 575 -19.18 -7.99 18.12
CA LYS A 575 -17.99 -8.54 18.81
C LYS A 575 -16.81 -7.57 18.80
N MET A 576 -16.62 -6.77 17.75
CA MET A 576 -15.57 -5.75 17.70
C MET A 576 -15.95 -4.54 18.58
N ASP A 577 -17.22 -4.13 18.55
CA ASP A 577 -17.77 -3.11 19.47
C ASP A 577 -17.46 -3.50 20.92
N TRP A 578 -17.81 -4.74 21.30
CA TRP A 578 -17.50 -5.29 22.62
C TRP A 578 -15.98 -5.39 22.90
N ALA A 579 -15.16 -5.77 21.91
CA ALA A 579 -13.71 -5.79 22.06
C ALA A 579 -13.13 -4.40 22.36
N ASN A 580 -13.68 -3.35 21.75
CA ASN A 580 -13.33 -1.96 22.01
C ASN A 580 -13.79 -1.51 23.40
N GLU A 581 -15.04 -1.79 23.79
CA GLU A 581 -15.55 -1.55 25.16
C GLU A 581 -14.69 -2.24 26.23
N GLN A 582 -14.21 -3.45 25.92
CA GLN A 582 -13.34 -4.22 26.80
C GLN A 582 -11.87 -3.77 26.78
N GLY A 583 -11.49 -2.77 25.98
CA GLY A 583 -10.12 -2.27 25.89
C GLY A 583 -9.13 -3.31 25.33
N LEU A 584 -9.59 -4.22 24.47
CA LEU A 584 -8.75 -5.28 23.90
C LEU A 584 -7.74 -4.71 22.90
N GLY A 585 -6.67 -5.47 22.63
CA GLY A 585 -5.66 -5.11 21.62
C GLY A 585 -6.21 -5.12 20.19
N GLY A 586 -7.30 -5.85 19.96
CA GLY A 586 -7.97 -6.01 18.67
C GLY A 586 -8.60 -7.39 18.55
N ALA A 587 -8.55 -7.97 17.35
CA ALA A 587 -9.11 -9.29 17.06
C ALA A 587 -8.28 -10.05 16.02
N PHE A 588 -8.48 -11.37 15.95
CA PHE A 588 -7.89 -12.22 14.94
C PHE A 588 -8.86 -13.26 14.39
N SER A 589 -8.58 -13.79 13.19
CA SER A 589 -9.43 -14.78 12.52
C SER A 589 -8.74 -16.09 12.17
N TRP A 590 -9.40 -17.22 12.46
CA TRP A 590 -9.12 -18.52 11.86
C TRP A 590 -10.22 -18.88 10.85
N GLU A 591 -9.98 -19.11 9.56
CA GLU A 591 -8.75 -18.91 8.76
C GLU A 591 -9.13 -18.13 7.48
N PHE A 592 -8.17 -17.47 6.84
CA PHE A 592 -8.45 -16.58 5.70
C PHE A 592 -9.18 -17.24 4.53
N SER A 593 -9.06 -18.57 4.34
CA SER A 593 -9.76 -19.27 3.26
C SER A 593 -11.26 -19.41 3.46
N GLY A 594 -11.77 -19.25 4.68
CA GLY A 594 -13.20 -19.37 5.01
C GLY A 594 -14.04 -18.15 4.64
N ASP A 595 -13.41 -16.97 4.52
CA ASP A 595 -14.06 -15.72 4.10
C ASP A 595 -14.43 -15.74 2.60
N THR A 596 -15.28 -14.82 2.19
CA THR A 596 -15.74 -14.68 0.80
C THR A 596 -14.64 -14.13 -0.11
N ALA A 597 -14.84 -14.27 -1.43
CA ALA A 597 -13.94 -13.72 -2.44
C ALA A 597 -13.81 -12.17 -2.41
N ASN A 598 -14.65 -11.46 -1.64
CA ASN A 598 -14.60 -10.02 -1.40
C ASN A 598 -14.23 -9.63 0.05
N GLY A 599 -13.77 -10.59 0.87
CA GLY A 599 -13.24 -10.36 2.22
C GLY A 599 -14.28 -9.77 3.18
N GLU A 600 -15.48 -10.36 3.21
CA GLU A 600 -16.66 -9.81 3.88
C GLU A 600 -16.53 -9.83 5.42
N LEU A 601 -16.00 -10.91 5.99
CA LEU A 601 -15.75 -11.01 7.43
C LEU A 601 -14.55 -10.16 7.87
N VAL A 602 -13.46 -10.14 7.09
CA VAL A 602 -12.33 -9.22 7.32
C VAL A 602 -12.80 -7.75 7.26
N THR A 603 -13.75 -7.42 6.37
CA THR A 603 -14.31 -6.07 6.29
C THR A 603 -15.11 -5.73 7.54
N ALA A 604 -15.87 -6.67 8.10
CA ALA A 604 -16.57 -6.47 9.37
C ALA A 604 -15.60 -6.25 10.54
N MET A 605 -14.54 -7.07 10.64
CA MET A 605 -13.49 -6.88 11.66
C MET A 605 -12.81 -5.50 11.51
N SER A 606 -12.34 -5.19 10.31
CA SER A 606 -11.63 -3.94 10.02
C SER A 606 -12.51 -2.70 10.20
N ASN A 607 -13.83 -2.80 10.05
CA ASN A 607 -14.74 -1.67 10.27
C ASN A 607 -15.10 -1.49 11.74
N GLY A 608 -15.28 -2.57 12.51
CA GLY A 608 -15.63 -2.49 13.93
C GLY A 608 -14.44 -2.23 14.87
N LEU A 609 -13.20 -2.40 14.40
CA LEU A 609 -11.97 -2.13 15.17
C LEU A 609 -11.46 -0.67 15.03
N LYS A 610 -12.27 0.25 14.49
CA LYS A 610 -11.90 1.66 14.22
C LYS A 610 -12.66 2.65 15.09
#